data_AF-A0A139MB83-F1
#
_entry.id   AF-A0A139MB83-F1
#
_cell.length_a   1.000
_cell.length_b   1.000
_cell.length_c   1.000
_cell.angle_alpha   90.00
_cell.angle_beta   90.00
_cell.angle_gamma   90.00
#
_symmetry.space_group_name_H-M   'P 1'
#
loop_
_entity.id
_entity.type
_entity.pdbx_description
1 polymer ?
#
loop_
_entity_poly.entity_id
_entity_poly.type
_entity_poly.pdbx_seq_one_letter_code
_entity_poly.pdbx_strand_id
1 'polypeptide(L)' 'MIDTTQNMDAYRLKIKQYLSDKGWTQQALVRLTGYPKQDVSAILLGKQKGTPYANIFITAVCEAYKIN' A
#
# COMPACT_ATOMS: atom_id res chain seq x y z
N MET A 1 5.25 22.69 -0.47
CA MET A 1 4.33 21.54 -0.45
C MET A 1 5.19 20.30 -0.43
N ILE A 2 5.12 19.48 0.62
CA ILE A 2 5.80 18.17 0.61
C ILE A 2 5.07 17.36 -0.47
N ASP A 3 5.84 16.94 -1.46
CA ASP A 3 5.38 16.24 -2.65
C ASP A 3 4.79 14.87 -2.24
N THR A 4 3.52 14.88 -1.83
CA THR A 4 2.82 13.70 -1.32
C THR A 4 2.78 12.58 -2.36
N THR A 5 2.94 12.89 -3.65
CA THR A 5 2.90 11.92 -4.75
C THR A 5 4.20 11.11 -4.87
N GLN A 6 5.36 11.73 -4.63
CA GLN A 6 6.64 11.00 -4.58
C GLN A 6 6.73 10.08 -3.36
N ASN A 7 6.22 10.51 -2.21
CA ASN A 7 6.30 9.71 -0.99
C ASN A 7 5.47 8.42 -1.05
N MET A 8 4.29 8.45 -1.69
CA MET A 8 3.38 7.30 -1.72
C MET A 8 3.91 6.13 -2.57
N ASP A 9 4.71 6.39 -3.61
CA ASP A 9 5.34 5.32 -4.39
C ASP A 9 6.40 4.57 -3.56
N ALA A 10 7.17 5.31 -2.76
CA ALA A 10 8.14 4.74 -1.84
C ALA A 10 7.45 3.91 -0.75
N TYR A 11 6.37 4.42 -0.15
CA TYR A 11 5.57 3.65 0.83
C TYR A 11 4.97 2.39 0.21
N ARG A 12 4.44 2.44 -1.01
CA ARG A 12 3.96 1.26 -1.74
C ARG A 12 5.06 0.21 -1.90
N LEU A 13 6.28 0.62 -2.25
CA LEU A 13 7.42 -0.30 -2.37
C LEU A 13 7.82 -0.88 -1.01
N LYS A 14 7.83 -0.07 0.06
CA LYS A 14 8.08 -0.55 1.43
C LYS A 14 7.03 -1.57 1.88
N ILE A 15 5.75 -1.37 1.54
CA ILE A 15 4.67 -2.34 1.81
C ILE A 15 4.95 -3.67 1.09
N LYS A 16 5.34 -3.63 -0.20
CA LYS A 16 5.71 -4.84 -0.94
C LYS A 16 6.88 -5.58 -0.29
N GLN A 17 7.92 -4.84 0.10
CA GLN A 17 9.08 -5.40 0.75
C GLN A 17 8.72 -6.03 2.10
N TYR A 18 7.93 -5.31 2.93
CA TYR A 18 7.46 -5.80 4.22
C TYR A 18 6.68 -7.12 4.08
N LEU A 19 5.79 -7.21 3.10
CA LEU A 19 5.07 -8.45 2.82
C LEU A 19 6.04 -9.58 2.46
N SER A 20 7.03 -9.30 1.60
CA SER A 20 8.03 -10.29 1.20
C SER A 20 8.88 -10.77 2.39
N ASP A 21 9.33 -9.86 3.26
CA ASP A 21 10.09 -10.15 4.47
C ASP A 21 9.32 -11.03 5.46
N LYS A 22 8.01 -10.81 5.57
CA LYS A 22 7.12 -11.62 6.42
C LYS A 22 6.63 -12.91 5.76
N GLY A 23 6.91 -13.14 4.48
CA GLY A 23 6.34 -14.23 3.69
C GLY A 23 4.82 -14.11 3.52
N TRP A 24 4.27 -12.90 3.60
CA TRP A 24 2.84 -12.63 3.51
C TRP A 24 2.40 -12.32 2.08
N THR A 25 1.18 -12.73 1.75
CA THR A 25 0.58 -12.45 0.45
C THR A 25 -0.28 -11.19 0.49
N GLN A 26 -0.68 -10.69 -0.69
CA GLN A 26 -1.63 -9.57 -0.81
C GLN A 26 -2.95 -9.81 -0.05
N GLN A 27 -3.30 -11.07 0.26
CA GLN A 27 -4.48 -11.40 1.05
C GLN A 27 -4.41 -10.87 2.49
N ALA A 28 -3.20 -10.71 3.05
CA ALA A 28 -3.03 -10.07 4.35
C ALA A 28 -3.49 -8.60 4.32
N LEU A 29 -3.18 -7.88 3.22
CA LEU A 29 -3.65 -6.51 3.03
C LEU A 29 -5.16 -6.45 2.83
N VAL A 30 -5.74 -7.37 2.04
CA VAL A 30 -7.19 -7.48 1.86
C VAL A 30 -7.90 -7.68 3.20
N ARG A 31 -7.38 -8.56 4.06
CA ARG A 31 -7.94 -8.79 5.40
C ARG A 31 -7.78 -7.60 6.34
N LEU A 32 -6.66 -6.88 6.22
CA LEU A 32 -6.38 -5.72 7.04
C LEU A 32 -7.26 -4.52 6.67
N THR A 33 -7.37 -4.21 5.38
CA THR A 33 -8.02 -2.96 4.91
C THR A 33 -9.46 -3.17 4.44
N GLY A 34 -9.87 -4.41 4.19
CA GLY A 34 -11.16 -4.74 3.58
C GLY A 34 -11.22 -4.44 2.07
N TYR A 35 -10.13 -4.00 1.46
CA TYR A 35 -10.12 -3.66 0.03
C TYR A 35 -10.25 -4.91 -0.85
N PRO A 36 -10.92 -4.83 -2.01
CA PRO A 36 -10.97 -5.91 -2.97
C PRO A 36 -9.56 -6.34 -3.41
N LYS A 37 -9.35 -7.65 -3.60
CA LYS A 37 -8.05 -8.18 -4.04
C LYS A 37 -7.54 -7.53 -5.34
N GLN A 38 -8.46 -7.22 -6.27
CA GLN A 38 -8.12 -6.55 -7.53
C GLN A 38 -7.57 -5.16 -7.30
N ASP A 39 -8.21 -4.36 -6.44
CA ASP A 39 -7.75 -3.01 -6.08
C ASP A 39 -6.43 -3.05 -5.34
N VAL A 40 -6.28 -3.93 -4.34
CA VAL A 40 -5.00 -4.12 -3.64
C VAL A 40 -3.88 -4.41 -4.64
N SER A 41 -4.13 -5.31 -5.60
CA SER A 41 -3.15 -5.63 -6.64
C SER A 41 -2.86 -4.41 -7.53
N ALA A 42 -3.89 -3.68 -7.96
CA ALA A 42 -3.74 -2.48 -8.79
C ALA A 42 -2.96 -1.36 -8.09
N ILE A 43 -3.22 -1.13 -6.81
CA ILE A 43 -2.52 -0.14 -5.97
C ILE A 43 -1.06 -0.55 -5.83
N LEU A 44 -0.78 -1.82 -5.49
CA LEU A 44 0.58 -2.34 -5.36
C LEU A 44 1.36 -2.33 -6.67
N LEU A 45 0.69 -2.51 -7.82
CA LEU A 45 1.29 -2.39 -9.15
C LEU A 45 1.48 -0.93 -9.59
N GLY A 46 0.97 0.04 -8.83
CA GLY A 46 1.08 1.47 -9.17
C GLY A 46 0.09 1.94 -10.22
N LYS A 47 -0.88 1.12 -10.62
CA LYS A 47 -1.90 1.47 -11.63
C LYS A 47 -2.84 2.59 -11.18
N GLN A 48 -2.97 2.79 -9.87
CA GLN A 48 -3.82 3.82 -9.25
C GLN A 48 -2.99 4.91 -8.53
N LYS A 49 -1.74 5.13 -8.93
CA LYS A 49 -0.84 6.11 -8.30
C LYS A 49 -1.45 7.53 -8.34
N GLY A 50 -1.31 8.26 -7.23
CA GLY A 50 -1.77 9.65 -7.12
C GLY A 50 -3.28 9.79 -6.92
N THR A 51 -4.03 8.68 -6.86
CA THR A 51 -5.44 8.71 -6.50
C THR A 51 -5.59 8.83 -4.97
N PRO A 52 -6.56 9.60 -4.46
CA PRO A 52 -6.87 9.64 -3.03
C PRO A 52 -7.16 8.24 -2.47
N TYR A 53 -7.82 7.40 -3.27
CA TYR A 53 -8.16 6.03 -2.92
C TYR A 53 -6.92 5.17 -2.61
N ALA A 54 -5.90 5.20 -3.47
CA ALA A 54 -4.65 4.49 -3.26
C ALA A 54 -3.84 5.08 -2.09
N ASN A 55 -3.85 6.41 -1.92
CA ASN A 55 -3.12 7.06 -0.85
C ASN A 55 -3.69 6.71 0.54
N ILE A 56 -5.02 6.65 0.67
CA ILE A 56 -5.70 6.21 1.90
C ILE A 56 -5.30 4.77 2.22
N PHE A 57 -5.34 3.89 1.23
CA PHE A 57 -4.91 2.50 1.40
C PHE A 57 -3.45 2.40 1.88
N ILE A 58 -2.52 3.07 1.19
CA ILE A 58 -1.09 3.04 1.52
C ILE A 58 -0.87 3.55 2.94
N THR A 59 -1.53 4.65 3.31
CA THR A 59 -1.45 5.24 4.65
C THR A 59 -1.94 4.26 5.72
N ALA A 60 -3.13 3.69 5.54
CA ALA A 60 -3.71 2.75 6.51
C ALA A 60 -2.83 1.51 6.72
N VAL A 61 -2.25 0.96 5.64
CA VAL A 61 -1.32 -0.18 5.73
C VAL A 61 -0.03 0.22 6.44
N CYS A 62 0.54 1.38 6.11
CA CYS A 62 1.75 1.87 6.75
C CYS A 62 1.54 2.11 8.25
N GLU A 63 0.42 2.68 8.67
CA GLU A 63 0.08 2.89 10.08
C GLU A 63 -0.13 1.56 10.82
N ALA A 64 -0.89 0.64 10.24
CA ALA A 64 -1.17 -0.66 10.85
C ALA A 64 0.09 -1.50 11.08
N TYR A 65 1.03 -1.45 10.14
CA TYR A 65 2.29 -2.22 10.20
C TYR A 65 3.49 -1.40 10.69
N LYS A 66 3.29 -0.14 11.06
CA LYS A 66 4.33 0.80 11.49
C LYS A 66 5.50 0.89 10.48
N ILE A 67 5.17 1.00 9.20
CA ILE A 67 6.13 1.12 8.10
C ILE A 67 6.46 2.61 7.90
N ASN A 68 7.68 3.00 8.26
CA ASN A 68 8.22 4.36 8.11
C ASN A 68 9.04 4.52 6.83
#